data_AF-A0A355F6G0-F1
#
_entry.id   AF-A0A355F6G0-F1
#
_cell.length_a   1.000
_cell.length_b   1.000
_cell.length_c   1.000
_cell.angle_alpha   90.00
_cell.angle_beta   90.00
_cell.angle_gamma   90.00
#
_symmetry.space_group_name_H-M   'P 1'
#
loop_
_entity.id
_entity.type
_entity.pdbx_description
1 polymer ?
#
loop_
_entity_poly.entity_id
_entity_poly.type
_entity_poly.pdbx_seq_one_letter_code
_entity_poly.pdbx_strand_id
1 'polypeptide(L)' 'MPAVSLRAHYDGKAIRLDEPFELRAGSQLLVTVLERGSVDQERSAWMDLSARGLARAYGDSEPEYSSEDLIP' A
#
# COMPACT_ATOMS: atom_id res chain seq x y z
N MET A 1 13.32 -14.87 -16.22
CA MET A 1 12.46 -14.36 -17.31
C MET A 1 12.26 -12.89 -17.06
N PRO A 2 12.71 -11.99 -17.95
CA PRO A 2 12.44 -10.57 -17.78
C PRO A 2 10.93 -10.34 -17.88
N ALA A 3 10.36 -9.70 -16.86
CA ALA A 3 8.95 -9.31 -16.83
C ALA A 3 8.87 -7.78 -16.78
N VAL A 4 7.83 -7.23 -17.41
CA VAL A 4 7.49 -5.81 -17.35
C VAL A 4 6.10 -5.67 -16.73
N SER A 5 5.97 -4.74 -15.79
CA SER A 5 4.67 -4.37 -15.24
C SER A 5 4.14 -3.19 -16.04
N LEU A 6 2.96 -3.36 -16.63
CA LEU A 6 2.27 -2.34 -17.43
C LEU A 6 1.01 -1.92 -16.69
N ARG A 7 0.68 -0.63 -16.72
CA ARG A 7 -0.58 -0.15 -16.20
C ARG A 7 -1.69 -0.41 -17.21
N ALA A 8 -2.86 -0.72 -16.69
CA ALA A 8 -4.02 -1.00 -17.49
C ALA A 8 -5.29 -0.71 -16.70
N HIS A 9 -6.36 -0.44 -17.42
CA HIS A 9 -7.71 -0.38 -16.86
C HIS A 9 -8.67 -1.27 -17.64
N TYR A 10 -9.70 -1.74 -16.95
CA TYR A 10 -10.84 -2.38 -17.60
C TYR A 10 -11.79 -1.29 -18.10
N ASP A 11 -12.05 -1.27 -19.41
CA ASP A 11 -12.94 -0.27 -20.05
C ASP A 11 -14.41 -0.70 -20.07
N GLY A 12 -14.75 -1.82 -19.40
CA GLY A 12 -16.09 -2.44 -19.44
C GLY A 12 -16.22 -3.55 -20.48
N LYS A 13 -15.20 -3.75 -21.34
CA LYS A 13 -15.18 -4.80 -22.36
C LYS A 13 -13.86 -5.56 -22.40
N ALA A 14 -12.74 -4.85 -22.29
CA ALA A 14 -11.40 -5.39 -22.39
C ALA A 14 -10.45 -4.70 -21.40
N ILE A 15 -9.35 -5.38 -21.09
CA ILE A 15 -8.21 -4.78 -20.39
C ILE A 15 -7.44 -3.96 -21.42
N ARG A 16 -7.37 -2.64 -21.21
CA ARG A 16 -6.62 -1.71 -22.05
C ARG A 16 -5.37 -1.28 -21.33
N LEU A 17 -4.22 -1.42 -22.00
CA LEU A 17 -2.98 -0.82 -21.53
C LEU A 17 -3.12 0.70 -21.56
N ASP A 18 -2.64 1.35 -20.50
CA ASP A 18 -2.67 2.81 -20.38
C ASP A 18 -1.61 3.44 -21.29
N GLU A 19 -0.47 2.75 -21.47
CA GLU A 19 0.61 3.14 -22.37
C GLU A 19 0.75 2.17 -23.57
N PRO A 20 1.20 2.65 -24.74
CA PRO A 20 1.50 1.78 -25.88
C PRO A 20 2.57 0.75 -25.55
N PHE A 21 2.30 -0.52 -25.87
CA PHE A 21 3.25 -1.61 -25.72
C PHE A 21 3.00 -2.68 -26.79
N GLU A 22 4.06 -3.16 -27.45
CA GLU A 22 3.94 -4.21 -28.46
C GLU A 22 3.71 -5.58 -27.80
N LEU A 23 2.48 -6.08 -27.92
CA LEU A 23 2.09 -7.43 -27.52
C LEU A 23 2.01 -8.34 -28.74
N ARG A 24 2.87 -9.38 -28.77
CA ARG A 24 2.78 -10.41 -29.80
C ARG A 24 1.61 -11.34 -29.51
N ALA A 25 0.96 -11.83 -30.56
CA ALA A 25 -0.08 -12.85 -30.40
C ALA A 25 0.47 -14.09 -29.68
N GLY A 26 -0.25 -14.57 -28.66
CA GLY A 26 0.16 -15.73 -27.85
C GLY A 26 1.21 -15.43 -26.78
N SER A 27 1.59 -14.17 -26.54
CA SER A 27 2.42 -13.80 -25.39
C SER A 27 1.79 -14.27 -24.08
N GLN A 28 2.57 -14.94 -23.23
CA GLN A 28 2.13 -15.33 -21.89
C GLN A 28 2.04 -14.08 -20.99
N LEU A 29 0.87 -13.88 -20.38
CA LEU A 29 0.60 -12.74 -19.51
C LEU A 29 0.30 -13.21 -18.09
N LEU A 30 0.79 -12.45 -17.10
CA LEU A 30 0.32 -12.53 -15.72
C LEU A 30 -0.57 -11.31 -15.47
N VAL A 31 -1.82 -11.55 -15.06
CA VAL A 31 -2.81 -10.48 -14.82
C VAL A 31 -3.05 -10.34 -13.33
N THR A 32 -2.76 -9.17 -12.79
CA THR A 32 -3.08 -8.79 -11.42
C THR A 32 -4.21 -7.77 -11.43
N VAL A 33 -5.33 -8.07 -10.79
CA VAL A 33 -6.48 -7.15 -10.67
C VAL A 33 -6.39 -6.42 -9.33
N LEU A 34 -6.36 -5.08 -9.39
CA LEU A 34 -6.32 -4.24 -8.20
C LEU A 34 -7.76 -3.89 -7.78
N GLU A 35 -8.16 -4.29 -6.59
CA GLU A 35 -9.44 -3.91 -6.02
C GLU A 35 -9.40 -2.44 -5.57
N ARG A 36 -10.33 -1.62 -6.07
CA ARG A 36 -10.40 -0.19 -5.75
C ARG A 36 -10.79 0.11 -4.29
N GLY A 37 -11.32 -0.87 -3.56
CA GLY A 37 -11.94 -0.64 -2.24
C GLY A 37 -11.15 -1.16 -1.04
N SER A 38 -10.35 -2.21 -1.20
CA SER A 38 -9.66 -2.84 -0.07
C SER A 38 -8.47 -2.01 0.42
N VAL A 39 -7.71 -1.42 -0.50
CA VAL A 39 -6.52 -0.63 -0.15
C VAL A 39 -6.87 0.62 0.65
N ASP A 40 -7.88 1.39 0.24
CA ASP A 40 -8.21 2.65 0.92
C ASP A 40 -8.84 2.43 2.30
N GLN A 41 -9.67 1.39 2.44
CA GLN A 41 -10.31 1.07 3.71
C GLN A 41 -9.31 0.48 4.71
N GLU A 42 -8.43 -0.42 4.25
CA GLU A 42 -7.34 -0.96 5.07
C GLU A 42 -6.37 0.16 5.47
N ARG A 43 -5.96 1.00 4.50
CA ARG A 43 -5.08 2.15 4.74
C ARG A 43 -5.67 3.13 5.76
N SER A 44 -6.97 3.42 5.69
CA SER A 44 -7.64 4.26 6.69
C SER A 44 -7.59 3.63 8.08
N ALA A 45 -7.86 2.32 8.19
CA ALA A 45 -7.79 1.61 9.47
C ALA A 45 -6.35 1.61 10.05
N TRP A 46 -5.34 1.42 9.21
CA TRP A 46 -3.93 1.50 9.59
C TRP A 46 -3.52 2.91 10.04
N MET A 47 -4.02 3.95 9.37
CA MET A 47 -3.79 5.34 9.78
C MET A 47 -4.42 5.64 11.14
N ASP A 48 -5.67 5.24 11.36
CA ASP A 48 -6.36 5.44 12.63
C ASP A 48 -5.68 4.69 13.78
N LEU A 49 -5.16 3.49 13.51
CA LEU A 49 -4.39 2.73 14.50
C LEU A 49 -3.09 3.46 14.83
N SER A 50 -2.36 3.92 13.82
CA SER A 50 -1.09 4.65 13.97
C SER A 50 -1.28 5.95 14.75
N ALA A 51 -2.33 6.72 14.41
CA ALA A 51 -2.66 7.97 15.09
C ALA A 51 -2.98 7.75 16.58
N ARG A 52 -3.74 6.69 16.91
CA ARG A 52 -4.03 6.30 18.30
C ARG A 52 -2.77 5.88 19.04
N GLY A 53 -1.87 5.13 18.40
CA GLY A 53 -0.58 4.75 18.97
C GLY A 53 0.28 5.96 19.27
N LEU A 54 0.35 6.92 18.36
CA LEU A 54 1.11 8.15 18.52
C LEU A 54 0.55 9.01 19.67
N ALA A 55 -0.77 9.20 19.72
CA ALA A 55 -1.43 9.94 20.80
C ALA A 55 -1.23 9.29 22.17
N ARG A 56 -1.12 7.96 22.23
CA ARG A 56 -0.81 7.25 23.47
C ARG A 56 0.65 7.41 23.88
N ALA A 57 1.58 7.38 22.92
CA ALA A 57 3.01 7.48 23.20
C ALA A 57 3.41 8.87 23.72
N TYR A 58 2.76 9.91 23.22
CA TYR A 58 3.01 11.32 23.56
C TYR A 58 1.83 11.98 24.27
N GLY A 59 1.04 11.19 25.00
CA GLY A 59 -0.10 11.68 25.78
C GLY A 59 0.34 12.08 27.19
N ASP A 60 -0.56 12.73 27.94
CA ASP A 60 -0.31 13.17 29.32
C ASP A 60 0.06 12.05 30.32
N SER A 61 -0.04 10.78 29.89
CA SER A 61 0.36 9.59 30.64
C SER A 61 1.80 9.13 30.33
N GLU A 62 2.56 9.89 29.53
CA GLU A 62 3.96 9.61 29.25
C GLU A 62 4.79 9.76 30.55
N PRO A 63 5.58 8.73 30.93
CA PRO A 63 6.46 8.82 32.09
C PRO A 63 7.59 9.82 31.81
N GLU A 64 7.93 10.63 32.81
CA GLU A 64 9.06 11.54 32.72
C GLU A 64 10.37 10.73 32.77
N TYR A 65 11.11 10.70 31.66
CA TYR A 65 12.41 10.04 31.60
C TYR A 65 13.46 10.84 32.35
N SER A 66 14.20 10.17 33.22
CA SER A 66 15.25 10.76 34.06
C SER A 66 16.61 10.11 33.80
N SER A 67 17.66 10.70 34.38
CA SER A 67 18.99 10.09 34.39
C SER A 67 19.04 8.73 35.10
N GLU A 68 18.04 8.40 35.93
CA GLU A 68 17.95 7.13 36.63
C GLU A 68 17.49 5.97 35.72
N ASP A 69 16.89 6.28 34.57
CA ASP A 69 16.40 5.28 33.59
C ASP A 69 17.50 4.79 32.63
N LEU A 70 18.71 5.32 32.75
CA LEU A 70 19.85 4.91 31.93
C LEU A 70 20.40 3.56 32.39
N ILE A 71 20.34 2.55 31.51
CA ILE A 71 21.01 1.26 31.72
C ILE A 71 22.49 1.41 31.28
N PRO A 72 23.47 1.07 32.13
CA PRO A 72 24.90 1.17 31.82
C PRO A 72 25.38 0.19 30.75
#